data_AF-A6BJU6-F1
#
_entry.id   AF-A6BJU6-F1
#
_cell.length_a   1.000
_cell.length_b   1.000
_cell.length_c   1.000
_cell.angle_alpha   90.00
_cell.angle_beta   90.00
_cell.angle_gamma   90.00
#
_symmetry.space_group_name_H-M   'P 1'
#
loop_
_entity.id
_entity.type
_entity.pdbx_description
1 polymer ?
#
loop_
_entity_poly.entity_id
_entity_poly.type
_entity_poly.pdbx_seq_one_letter_code
_entity_poly.pdbx_strand_id
1 'polypeptide(L)'
;MAKILCSPSKYVQGAGEMKKLGEYAQKYGKKALVLITESGYKRIGDVVNTGFEGYEITPVYEYFNRECSKNEINRLVDIMNETC
;
A
#
# COMPACT_ATOMS: atom_id res chain seq x y z
N MET A 1 0.02 37.02 -6.68
CA MET A 1 0.32 35.65 -7.17
C MET A 1 0.39 34.73 -5.97
N ALA A 2 -0.33 33.62 -5.98
CA ALA A 2 -0.33 32.70 -4.84
C ALA A 2 1.04 32.00 -4.71
N LYS A 3 1.57 31.89 -3.50
CA LYS A 3 2.70 31.00 -3.19
C LYS A 3 2.12 29.70 -2.66
N ILE A 4 2.21 28.64 -3.45
CA ILE A 4 1.59 27.35 -3.16
C ILE A 4 2.68 26.38 -2.71
N LEU A 5 2.45 25.76 -1.55
CA LEU A 5 3.24 24.63 -1.05
C LEU A 5 2.39 23.37 -1.12
N CYS A 6 2.89 22.34 -1.79
CA CYS A 6 2.30 21.01 -1.80
C CYS A 6 3.16 20.08 -0.92
N SER A 7 2.53 19.35 -0.01
CA SER A 7 3.18 18.37 0.86
C SER A 7 2.24 17.20 1.13
N PRO A 8 2.76 16.00 1.47
CA PRO A 8 1.91 14.93 1.96
C PRO A 8 1.23 15.36 3.27
N SER A 9 0.00 14.90 3.49
CA SER A 9 -0.72 15.16 4.76
C SER A 9 -0.10 14.45 5.96
N LYS A 10 0.74 13.43 5.71
CA LYS A 10 1.44 12.68 6.75
C LYS A 10 2.76 12.10 6.22
N TYR A 11 3.80 12.23 7.02
CA TYR A 11 5.08 11.54 6.86
C TYR A 11 5.37 10.77 8.16
N VAL A 12 5.70 9.49 8.07
CA VAL A 12 5.97 8.62 9.23
C VAL A 12 7.35 7.97 9.04
N GLN A 13 8.22 8.11 10.03
CA GLN A 13 9.55 7.52 10.05
C GLN A 13 9.88 7.06 11.47
N GLY A 14 10.35 5.82 11.60
CA GLY A 14 10.75 5.23 12.87
C GLY A 14 11.15 3.78 12.68
N ALA A 15 11.92 3.24 13.63
CA ALA A 15 12.27 1.82 13.63
C ALA A 15 11.01 0.98 13.87
N GLY A 16 10.72 0.03 12.97
CA GLY A 16 9.59 -0.89 13.12
C GLY A 16 8.24 -0.36 12.64
N GLU A 17 8.15 0.85 12.06
CA GLU A 17 6.85 1.41 11.63
C GLU A 17 6.15 0.62 10.53
N MET A 18 6.89 -0.19 9.77
CA MET A 18 6.32 -1.15 8.81
C MET A 18 5.41 -2.20 9.48
N LYS A 19 5.53 -2.42 10.80
CA LYS A 19 4.66 -3.32 11.57
C LYS A 19 3.38 -2.64 12.06
N LYS A 20 3.12 -1.39 11.67
CA LYS A 20 1.92 -0.62 12.05
C LYS A 20 1.15 -0.10 10.84
N LEU A 21 1.33 -0.72 9.67
CA LEU A 21 0.71 -0.25 8.43
C LEU A 21 -0.82 -0.18 8.53
N GLY A 22 -1.45 -1.14 9.20
CA GLY A 22 -2.89 -1.18 9.44
C GLY A 22 -3.39 0.04 10.23
N GLU A 23 -2.66 0.48 11.26
CA GLU A 23 -2.99 1.68 12.06
C GLU A 23 -3.12 2.94 11.18
N TYR A 24 -2.25 3.05 10.17
CA TYR A 24 -2.22 4.18 9.25
C TYR A 24 -3.24 4.03 8.13
N ALA A 25 -3.33 2.84 7.54
CA ALA A 25 -4.14 2.58 6.36
C ALA A 25 -5.65 2.52 6.67
N GLN A 26 -6.06 2.02 7.84
CA GLN A 26 -7.47 1.91 8.24
C GLN A 26 -8.22 3.26 8.25
N LYS A 27 -7.48 4.38 8.33
CA LYS A 27 -8.03 5.74 8.26
C LYS A 27 -8.54 6.13 6.87
N TYR A 28 -8.18 5.35 5.84
CA TYR A 28 -8.50 5.63 4.43
C TYR A 28 -9.47 4.63 3.81
N GLY A 29 -9.80 3.53 4.50
CA GLY A 29 -10.72 2.52 4.00
C GLY A 29 -10.63 1.21 4.77
N LYS A 30 -11.47 0.25 4.37
CA LYS A 30 -11.54 -1.10 4.96
C LYS A 30 -10.66 -2.12 4.25
N LYS A 31 -10.15 -1.79 3.07
CA LYS A 31 -9.24 -2.63 2.29
C LYS A 31 -8.08 -1.79 1.78
N ALA A 32 -6.91 -2.41 1.67
CA ALA A 32 -5.73 -1.77 1.10
C ALA A 32 -5.13 -2.68 0.03
N LEU A 33 -5.06 -2.20 -1.22
CA LEU A 33 -4.27 -2.87 -2.25
C LEU A 33 -2.78 -2.66 -1.96
N VAL A 34 -2.08 -3.74 -1.59
CA VAL A 34 -0.64 -3.75 -1.38
C VAL A 34 0.03 -4.18 -2.67
N LEU A 35 0.44 -3.19 -3.46
CA LEU A 35 1.22 -3.40 -4.67
C LEU A 35 2.69 -3.64 -4.32
N ILE A 36 3.22 -4.81 -4.65
CA ILE A 36 4.58 -5.21 -4.29
C ILE A 36 5.19 -6.10 -5.36
N THR A 37 6.50 -6.04 -5.59
CA THR A 37 7.14 -7.04 -6.49
C THR A 37 7.23 -8.39 -5.80
N GLU A 38 7.24 -9.49 -6.55
CA GLU A 38 7.43 -10.84 -5.99
C GLU A 38 8.71 -10.93 -5.11
N SER A 39 9.81 -10.34 -5.57
CA SER A 39 11.07 -10.26 -4.80
C SER A 39 10.96 -9.39 -3.55
N GLY A 40 10.14 -8.34 -3.58
CA GLY A 40 9.86 -7.50 -2.42
C GLY A 40 9.06 -8.29 -1.39
N TYR A 41 8.03 -9.01 -1.83
CA TYR A 41 7.21 -9.84 -0.95
C TYR A 41 8.05 -10.94 -0.29
N LYS A 42 8.95 -11.62 -1.03
CA LYS A 42 9.90 -12.58 -0.43
C LYS A 42 10.82 -11.97 0.64
N ARG A 43 11.10 -10.66 0.57
CA ARG A 43 12.01 -9.98 1.50
C ARG A 43 11.32 -9.41 2.73
N ILE A 44 10.11 -8.87 2.56
CA ILE A 44 9.41 -8.11 3.61
C ILE A 44 7.95 -8.53 3.82
N GLY A 45 7.47 -9.56 3.13
CA GLY A 45 6.07 -10.00 3.18
C GLY A 45 5.59 -10.27 4.60
N ASP A 46 6.40 -10.97 5.40
CA ASP A 46 6.08 -11.24 6.82
C ASP A 46 5.90 -9.95 7.63
N VAL A 47 6.78 -8.96 7.42
CA VAL A 47 6.69 -7.66 8.12
C VAL A 47 5.43 -6.90 7.71
N VAL A 48 5.08 -6.95 6.43
CA VAL A 48 3.88 -6.29 5.91
C VAL A 48 2.62 -6.99 6.44
N ASN A 49 2.58 -8.32 6.44
CA ASN A 49 1.48 -9.12 7.01
C ASN A 49 1.26 -8.78 8.48
N THR A 50 2.32 -8.84 9.31
CA THR A 50 2.27 -8.40 10.71
C THR A 50 1.81 -6.95 10.83
N GLY A 51 2.16 -6.10 9.86
CA GLY A 51 1.73 -4.70 9.81
C GLY A 51 0.23 -4.49 9.75
N PHE A 52 -0.54 -5.46 9.26
CA PHE A 52 -2.00 -5.40 9.16
C PHE A 52 -2.72 -6.27 10.21
N GLU A 53 -2.01 -7.16 10.92
CA GLU A 53 -2.59 -8.01 11.96
C GLU A 53 -3.22 -7.17 13.10
N GLY A 54 -4.43 -7.54 13.51
CA GLY A 54 -5.14 -6.90 14.62
C GLY A 54 -5.82 -5.56 14.28
N TYR A 55 -5.75 -5.10 13.03
CA TYR A 55 -6.43 -3.88 12.57
C TYR A 55 -7.68 -4.20 11.73
N GLU A 56 -8.66 -3.30 11.73
CA GLU A 56 -9.92 -3.45 10.97
C GLU A 56 -9.76 -3.05 9.48
N ILE A 57 -8.71 -3.56 8.85
CA ILE A 57 -8.43 -3.35 7.42
C ILE A 57 -7.88 -4.63 6.80
N THR A 58 -8.40 -5.00 5.63
CA THR A 58 -7.97 -6.19 4.89
C THR A 58 -6.95 -5.81 3.81
N PRO A 59 -5.71 -6.30 3.88
CA PRO A 59 -4.76 -6.13 2.77
C PRO A 59 -5.14 -7.06 1.60
N VAL A 60 -5.12 -6.54 0.38
CA VAL A 60 -5.20 -7.30 -0.87
C VAL A 60 -3.85 -7.20 -1.55
N TYR A 61 -3.12 -8.30 -1.67
CA TYR A 61 -1.78 -8.29 -2.25
C TYR A 61 -1.85 -8.50 -3.75
N GLU A 62 -1.15 -7.66 -4.51
CA GLU A 62 -1.00 -7.84 -5.95
C GLU A 62 0.45 -7.61 -6.39
N TYR A 63 0.92 -8.46 -7.31
CA TYR A 63 2.30 -8.40 -7.76
C TYR A 63 2.52 -7.39 -8.87
N PHE A 64 3.47 -6.50 -8.67
CA PHE A 64 3.92 -5.55 -9.68
C PHE A 64 4.91 -6.22 -10.65
N ASN A 65 4.58 -6.19 -11.95
CA ASN A 65 5.37 -6.82 -13.01
C ASN A 65 6.60 -6.01 -13.45
N ARG A 66 7.05 -5.06 -12.63
CA ARG A 66 8.29 -4.26 -12.77
C ARG A 66 8.28 -3.20 -13.89
N GLU A 67 7.19 -3.08 -14.64
CA GLU A 67 7.05 -2.05 -15.66
C GLU A 67 5.91 -1.09 -15.31
N CYS A 68 6.23 0.20 -15.19
CA CYS A 68 5.22 1.24 -14.98
C CYS A 68 4.64 1.67 -16.35
N SER A 69 3.76 0.84 -16.91
CA SER A 69 3.10 1.08 -18.20
C SER A 69 1.60 1.29 -18.02
N LYS A 70 0.94 1.88 -19.04
CA LYS A 70 -0.53 2.02 -19.04
C LYS A 70 -1.24 0.66 -18.94
N ASN A 71 -0.67 -0.36 -19.57
CA ASN A 71 -1.22 -1.72 -19.51
C ASN A 71 -1.19 -2.26 -18.08
N GLU A 72 -0.06 -2.10 -17.37
CA GLU A 72 0.07 -2.55 -15.99
C GLU A 72 -0.82 -1.72 -15.04
N ILE A 73 -0.90 -0.40 -15.23
CA ILE A 73 -1.80 0.46 -14.45
C ILE A 73 -3.25 0.03 -14.62
N ASN A 74 -3.72 -0.17 -15.86
CA ASN A 74 -5.09 -0.58 -16.12
C ASN A 74 -5.41 -1.94 -15.50
N ARG A 75 -4.50 -2.91 -15.62
CA ARG A 75 -4.62 -4.22 -14.96
C ARG A 75 -4.81 -4.09 -13.45
N LEU A 76 -4.03 -3.22 -12.79
CA LEU A 76 -4.12 -2.99 -11.35
C LEU A 76 -5.40 -2.22 -10.95
N VAL A 77 -5.88 -1.32 -11.80
CA VAL A 77 -7.18 -0.64 -11.60
C VAL A 77 -8.33 -1.62 -11.69
N ASP A 78 -8.32 -2.54 -12.65
CA ASP A 78 -9.35 -3.57 -12.78
C ASP A 78 -9.39 -4.46 -11.52
N ILE A 79 -8.22 -4.91 -11.05
CA ILE A 79 -8.09 -5.65 -9.79
C ILE A 79 -8.63 -4.84 -8.60
N MET A 80 -8.30 -3.55 -8.50
CA MET A 80 -8.81 -2.68 -7.44
C MET A 80 -10.35 -2.63 -7.45
N ASN A 81 -10.97 -2.48 -8.62
CA ASN A 81 -12.43 -2.41 -8.75
C ASN A 81 -13.13 -3.72 -8.39
N GLU A 82 -12.49 -4.87 -8.63
CA GLU A 82 -13.04 -6.19 -8.30
C GLU A 82 -12.85 -6.56 -6.82
N THR A 83 -11.75 -6.12 -6.21
CA THR A 83 -11.29 -6.65 -4.92
C THR A 83 -11.41 -5.67 -3.76
N CYS A 84 -11.42 -4.35 -4.01
CA CYS A 84 -11.48 -3.31 -2.99
C CYS A 84 -12.87 -2.66 -2.90
#